data_AF-A0A164Z136-F1
#
_entry.id   AF-A0A164Z136-F1
#
_cell.length_a   1.000
_cell.length_b   1.000
_cell.length_c   1.000
_cell.angle_alpha   90.00
_cell.angle_beta   90.00
_cell.angle_gamma   90.00
#
_symmetry.space_group_name_H-M   'P 1'
#
loop_
_entity.id
_entity.type
_entity.pdbx_description
1 polymer ?
#
loop_
_entity_poly.entity_id
_entity_poly.type
_entity_poly.pdbx_seq_one_letter_code
_entity_poly.pdbx_strand_id
1 'polypeptide(L)'
;MSEASNKPHALCIPYPSQDFNRNRLIRARGPDALDGFPDFRFYSVPDGLAVSDPDATQDTPTLCKYAPINCFAPLCDLISTLNDSFALGVPPVTCIVSDGVMSFTLKAAQQFGIPEVLLWTTSACGLLAYMHYSQLVERGYAPLQALLFDTASIVGSNRALKLESSKAKAVILHEAVK
;
A
#
# COMPACT_ATOMS: atom_id res chain seq x y z
N MET A 1 -26.44 28.19 1.36
CA MET A 1 -25.01 27.81 1.34
C MET A 1 -24.79 27.02 2.62
N SER A 2 -24.86 25.69 2.53
CA SER A 2 -24.86 24.80 3.70
C SER A 2 -23.50 24.85 4.38
N GLU A 3 -23.50 25.15 5.68
CA GLU A 3 -22.38 24.91 6.58
C GLU A 3 -21.89 23.47 6.36
N ALA A 4 -20.72 23.33 5.74
CA ALA A 4 -20.02 22.06 5.71
C ALA A 4 -19.68 21.75 7.17
N SER A 5 -20.52 20.95 7.81
CA SER A 5 -20.29 20.39 9.14
C SER A 5 -18.84 19.91 9.21
N ASN A 6 -17.99 20.58 9.98
CA ASN A 6 -16.59 20.20 10.23
C ASN A 6 -16.58 18.82 10.89
N LYS A 7 -16.57 17.77 10.09
CA LYS A 7 -16.45 16.38 10.54
C LYS A 7 -14.96 16.08 10.62
N PRO A 8 -14.43 15.63 11.77
CA PRO A 8 -13.03 15.29 11.87
C PRO A 8 -12.71 14.10 10.97
N HIS A 9 -11.64 14.24 10.20
CA HIS A 9 -11.01 13.24 9.36
C HIS A 9 -9.79 12.67 10.09
N ALA A 10 -9.53 11.39 9.90
CA ALA A 10 -8.36 10.71 10.45
C ALA A 10 -7.52 10.14 9.31
N LEU A 11 -6.21 10.42 9.33
CA LEU A 11 -5.24 9.75 8.48
C LEU A 11 -4.47 8.73 9.31
N CYS A 12 -4.55 7.47 8.90
CA CYS A 12 -3.81 6.38 9.49
C CYS A 12 -2.59 6.04 8.64
N ILE A 13 -1.41 5.97 9.25
CA ILE A 13 -0.15 5.60 8.60
C ILE A 13 0.42 4.36 9.31
N PRO A 14 0.76 3.26 8.61
CA PRO A 14 1.39 2.09 9.22
C PRO A 14 2.77 2.39 9.88
N TYR A 15 3.26 1.57 10.83
CA TYR A 15 4.47 1.75 11.66
C TYR A 15 5.37 0.50 11.77
N PRO A 16 6.70 0.54 11.54
CA PRO A 16 7.59 1.69 11.69
C PRO A 16 7.84 2.44 10.38
N SER A 17 7.11 2.10 9.32
CA SER A 17 7.00 2.97 8.15
C SER A 17 6.52 4.40 8.49
N GLN A 18 5.99 4.62 9.70
CA GLN A 18 5.65 5.91 10.27
C GLN A 18 6.87 6.79 10.55
N ASP A 19 7.95 6.33 11.19
CA ASP A 19 9.10 7.22 11.43
C ASP A 19 9.67 7.70 10.09
N PHE A 20 9.74 6.79 9.13
CA PHE A 20 10.10 7.11 7.76
C PHE A 20 9.16 8.16 7.13
N ASN A 21 7.85 7.88 7.06
CA ASN A 21 6.88 8.76 6.38
C ASN A 21 6.61 10.07 7.15
N ARG A 22 6.59 10.02 8.49
CA ARG A 22 6.45 11.16 9.40
C ARG A 22 7.66 12.08 9.31
N ASN A 23 8.88 11.53 9.38
CA ASN A 23 10.10 12.34 9.24
C ASN A 23 10.19 12.97 7.86
N ARG A 24 9.80 12.25 6.79
CA ARG A 24 9.73 12.84 5.45
C ARG A 24 8.70 13.96 5.35
N LEU A 25 7.53 13.80 5.97
CA LEU A 25 6.50 14.84 5.99
C LEU A 25 6.97 16.08 6.77
N ILE A 26 7.58 15.90 7.95
CA ILE A 26 8.17 16.97 8.74
C ILE A 26 9.32 17.65 7.98
N ARG A 27 10.22 16.90 7.35
CA ARG A 27 11.32 17.47 6.55
C ARG A 27 10.79 18.28 5.35
N ALA A 28 9.68 17.84 4.74
CA ALA A 28 9.10 18.52 3.58
C ALA A 28 8.26 19.75 3.93
N ARG A 29 7.61 19.78 5.10
CA ARG A 29 6.62 20.82 5.47
C ARG A 29 6.91 21.57 6.77
N GLY A 30 7.97 21.21 7.50
CA GLY A 30 8.35 21.81 8.78
C GLY A 30 7.88 21.03 10.01
N PRO A 31 8.30 21.45 11.23
CA PRO A 31 7.94 20.78 12.49
C PRO A 31 6.43 20.69 12.71
N ASP A 32 5.69 21.70 12.27
CA ASP A 32 4.23 21.82 12.45
C ASP A 32 3.44 21.02 11.39
N ALA A 33 4.12 20.23 10.54
CA ALA A 33 3.51 19.49 9.44
C ALA A 33 2.41 18.51 9.87
N LEU A 34 2.41 18.13 11.16
CA LEU A 34 1.48 17.17 11.75
C LEU A 34 0.45 17.84 12.66
N ASP A 35 0.63 19.13 12.93
CA ASP A 35 -0.31 19.93 13.71
C ASP A 35 -1.59 20.23 12.90
N GLY A 36 -1.54 20.02 11.58
CA GLY A 36 -2.69 19.80 10.71
C GLY A 36 -3.79 20.86 10.80
N PHE A 37 -4.99 20.48 10.36
CA PHE A 37 -6.22 21.26 10.61
C PHE A 37 -6.89 20.73 11.89
N PRO A 38 -7.72 21.54 12.57
CA PRO A 38 -8.41 21.11 13.80
C PRO A 38 -9.28 19.85 13.61
N ASP A 39 -9.75 19.64 12.39
CA ASP A 39 -10.57 18.53 11.92
C ASP A 39 -9.74 17.46 11.19
N PHE A 40 -8.41 17.46 11.29
CA PHE A 40 -7.55 16.44 10.66
C PHE A 40 -6.50 15.92 11.65
N ARG A 41 -6.58 14.64 11.98
CA ARG A 41 -5.69 14.01 12.98
C ARG A 41 -4.88 12.88 12.38
N PHE A 42 -3.61 12.79 12.79
CA PHE A 42 -2.69 11.73 12.37
C PHE A 42 -2.64 10.63 13.43
N TYR A 43 -2.83 9.38 13.00
CA TYR A 43 -2.72 8.18 13.82
C TYR A 43 -1.72 7.19 13.24
N SER A 44 -1.24 6.29 14.10
CA SER A 44 -0.27 5.25 13.76
C SER A 44 -0.82 3.86 14.01
N VAL A 45 -0.50 2.91 13.14
CA VAL A 45 -0.85 1.50 13.26
C VAL A 45 0.41 0.64 13.10
N PRO A 46 0.81 -0.18 14.09
CA PRO A 46 1.98 -1.04 13.94
C PRO A 46 1.81 -2.07 12.81
N ASP A 47 2.76 -2.05 11.88
CA ASP A 47 3.04 -2.98 10.78
C ASP A 47 4.02 -4.10 11.16
N GLY A 48 4.63 -4.04 12.35
CA GLY A 48 5.45 -5.11 12.92
C GLY A 48 6.78 -5.36 12.21
N LEU A 49 7.21 -4.45 11.32
CA LEU A 49 8.51 -4.54 10.66
C LEU A 49 9.63 -3.91 11.48
N ALA A 50 10.88 -4.15 11.06
CA ALA A 50 12.03 -3.44 11.61
C ALA A 50 12.03 -1.98 11.15
N VAL A 51 12.58 -1.09 11.98
CA VAL A 51 12.72 0.33 11.64
C VAL A 51 13.50 0.46 10.34
N SER A 52 12.88 1.15 9.37
CA SER A 52 13.53 1.46 8.09
C SER A 52 14.45 2.66 8.24
N ASP A 53 15.53 2.69 7.45
CA ASP A 53 16.39 3.87 7.33
C ASP A 53 15.54 5.07 6.85
N PRO A 54 15.50 6.20 7.59
CA PRO A 54 14.73 7.39 7.24
C PRO A 54 15.07 7.99 5.87
N ASP A 55 16.23 7.67 5.31
CA ASP A 55 16.75 8.18 4.05
C ASP A 55 16.75 7.14 2.90
N ALA A 56 16.27 5.91 3.15
CA ALA A 56 16.24 4.83 2.15
C ALA A 56 14.88 4.69 1.43
N THR A 57 14.83 3.92 0.34
CA THR A 57 13.54 3.49 -0.24
C THR A 57 12.94 2.39 0.65
N GLN A 58 11.65 2.49 0.97
CA GLN A 58 10.97 1.45 1.75
C GLN A 58 10.99 0.11 1.03
N ASP A 59 11.22 -0.96 1.78
CA ASP A 59 11.06 -2.34 1.29
C ASP A 59 9.57 -2.64 1.08
N THR A 60 9.09 -2.20 -0.09
CA THR A 60 7.68 -2.29 -0.49
C THR A 60 7.19 -3.73 -0.56
N PRO A 61 7.95 -4.71 -1.12
CA PRO A 61 7.57 -6.12 -1.07
C PRO A 61 7.34 -6.65 0.35
N THR A 62 8.23 -6.34 1.29
CA THR A 62 8.09 -6.75 2.69
C THR A 62 6.87 -6.09 3.33
N LEU A 63 6.67 -4.79 3.11
CA LEU A 63 5.48 -4.08 3.60
C LEU A 63 4.18 -4.71 3.07
N CYS A 64 4.10 -4.97 1.76
CA CYS A 64 2.92 -5.60 1.15
C CYS A 64 2.64 -6.99 1.72
N LYS A 65 3.69 -7.75 2.07
CA LYS A 65 3.59 -9.10 2.62
C LYS A 65 3.08 -9.11 4.07
N TYR A 66 3.56 -8.19 4.90
CA TYR A 66 3.31 -8.22 6.34
C TYR A 66 2.23 -7.26 6.81
N ALA A 67 1.96 -6.16 6.11
CA ALA A 67 0.91 -5.22 6.49
C ALA A 67 -0.47 -5.90 6.67
N PRO A 68 -0.92 -6.81 5.79
CA PRO A 68 -2.21 -7.48 5.99
C PRO A 68 -2.29 -8.36 7.24
N ILE A 69 -1.13 -8.80 7.76
CA ILE A 69 -1.03 -9.68 8.93
C ILE A 69 -0.94 -8.84 10.19
N ASN A 70 -0.06 -7.83 10.17
CA ASN A 70 0.33 -7.11 11.37
C ASN A 70 -0.52 -5.86 11.61
N CYS A 71 -1.00 -5.18 10.55
CA CYS A 71 -1.76 -3.94 10.68
C CYS A 71 -3.27 -4.16 10.91
N PHE A 72 -3.80 -5.36 10.64
CA PHE A 72 -5.25 -5.59 10.70
C PHE A 72 -5.82 -5.38 12.12
N ALA A 73 -5.29 -6.11 13.12
CA ALA A 73 -5.79 -5.99 14.49
C ALA A 73 -5.59 -4.57 15.07
N PRO A 74 -4.41 -3.93 14.94
CA PRO A 74 -4.25 -2.57 15.45
C PRO A 74 -5.09 -1.52 14.70
N LEU A 75 -5.40 -1.73 13.41
CA LEU A 75 -6.36 -0.87 12.70
C LEU A 75 -7.75 -1.00 13.31
N CYS A 76 -8.20 -2.21 13.60
CA CYS A 76 -9.50 -2.44 14.25
C CYS A 76 -9.55 -1.83 15.66
N ASP A 77 -8.47 -1.94 16.43
CA ASP A 77 -8.36 -1.32 17.76
C ASP A 77 -8.44 0.21 17.66
N LEU A 78 -7.79 0.80 16.66
CA LEU A 78 -7.85 2.23 16.39
C LEU A 78 -9.28 2.68 16.04
N ILE A 79 -9.96 1.97 15.13
CA ILE A 79 -11.35 2.28 14.76
C ILE A 79 -12.28 2.21 15.99
N SER A 80 -12.10 1.19 16.83
CA SER A 80 -12.87 1.02 18.07
C SER A 80 -12.63 2.19 19.02
N THR A 81 -11.38 2.57 19.24
CA THR A 81 -10.99 3.71 20.07
C THR A 81 -11.58 5.03 19.57
N LEU A 82 -11.58 5.24 18.25
CA LEU A 82 -12.17 6.43 17.63
C LEU A 82 -13.69 6.45 17.78
N ASN A 83 -14.36 5.31 17.67
CA ASN A 83 -15.81 5.20 17.87
C ASN A 83 -16.20 5.42 19.34
N ASP A 84 -15.41 4.92 20.29
CA ASP A 84 -15.66 5.11 21.73
C ASP A 84 -15.40 6.56 22.20
N SER A 85 -14.57 7.29 21.45
CA SER A 85 -14.31 8.72 21.66
C SER A 85 -15.53 9.61 21.35
N PHE A 86 -16.69 9.03 21.02
CA PHE A 86 -17.97 9.73 20.93
C PHE A 86 -18.31 10.55 22.17
N ALA A 87 -17.87 10.09 23.36
CA ALA A 87 -18.02 10.82 24.62
C ALA A 87 -17.27 12.18 24.66
N LEU A 88 -16.29 12.39 23.77
CA LEU A 88 -15.52 13.63 23.62
C LEU A 88 -16.06 14.54 22.48
N GLY A 89 -17.24 14.23 21.93
CA GLY A 89 -17.87 15.01 20.85
C GLY A 89 -17.29 14.73 19.46
N VAL A 90 -16.51 13.66 19.29
CA VAL A 90 -15.98 13.23 18.00
C VAL A 90 -16.97 12.23 17.37
N PRO A 91 -17.48 12.45 16.16
CA PRO A 91 -18.35 11.48 15.51
C PRO A 91 -17.61 10.16 15.22
N PRO A 92 -18.31 9.02 15.22
CA PRO A 92 -17.70 7.73 14.91
C PRO A 92 -17.16 7.70 13.47
N VAL A 93 -16.27 6.75 13.20
CA VAL A 93 -15.75 6.50 11.86
C VAL A 93 -16.91 6.05 10.96
N THR A 94 -17.06 6.71 9.82
CA THR A 94 -18.17 6.47 8.87
C THR A 94 -17.72 5.93 7.52
N CYS A 95 -16.43 5.96 7.23
CA CYS A 95 -15.86 5.51 5.95
C CYS A 95 -14.36 5.25 6.11
N ILE A 96 -13.82 4.29 5.38
CA ILE A 96 -12.38 4.08 5.20
C ILE A 96 -12.00 4.53 3.79
N VAL A 97 -10.90 5.28 3.65
CA VAL A 97 -10.24 5.53 2.36
C VAL A 97 -8.85 4.94 2.45
N SER A 98 -8.53 3.95 1.62
CA SER A 98 -7.29 3.18 1.71
C SER A 98 -6.61 3.05 0.35
N ASP A 99 -5.31 2.79 0.33
CA ASP A 99 -4.60 2.41 -0.89
C ASP A 99 -5.03 0.99 -1.34
N GLY A 100 -5.21 0.78 -2.65
CA GLY A 100 -5.66 -0.49 -3.22
C GLY A 100 -4.77 -1.71 -2.91
N VAL A 101 -3.49 -1.49 -2.58
CA VAL A 101 -2.56 -2.54 -2.13
C VAL A 101 -2.85 -2.97 -0.68
N MET A 102 -3.41 -2.08 0.14
CA MET A 102 -3.65 -2.29 1.57
C MET A 102 -4.95 -3.07 1.85
N SER A 103 -5.22 -4.11 1.06
CA SER A 103 -6.48 -4.88 1.03
C SER A 103 -7.01 -5.43 2.36
N PHE A 104 -6.23 -5.44 3.44
CA PHE A 104 -6.72 -5.82 4.77
C PHE A 104 -7.75 -4.84 5.34
N THR A 105 -7.73 -3.59 4.88
CA THR A 105 -8.71 -2.56 5.27
C THR A 105 -10.13 -2.95 4.87
N LEU A 106 -10.32 -3.72 3.79
CA LEU A 106 -11.62 -4.29 3.38
C LEU A 106 -12.23 -5.17 4.45
N LYS A 107 -11.41 -5.99 5.11
CA LYS A 107 -11.87 -6.82 6.22
C LYS A 107 -12.25 -5.96 7.43
N ALA A 108 -11.51 -4.88 7.70
CA ALA A 108 -11.82 -3.97 8.79
C ALA A 108 -13.13 -3.22 8.51
N ALA A 109 -13.29 -2.66 7.31
CA ALA A 109 -14.53 -1.99 6.88
C ALA A 109 -15.74 -2.92 7.04
N GLN A 110 -15.62 -4.17 6.61
CA GLN A 110 -16.66 -5.19 6.79
C GLN A 110 -16.95 -5.48 8.27
N GLN A 111 -15.93 -5.61 9.11
CA GLN A 111 -16.08 -5.87 10.54
C GLN A 111 -16.83 -4.75 11.27
N PHE A 112 -16.61 -3.49 10.89
CA PHE A 112 -17.29 -2.33 11.49
C PHE A 112 -18.57 -1.91 10.74
N GLY A 113 -18.92 -2.58 9.65
CA GLY A 113 -20.12 -2.27 8.87
C GLY A 113 -20.09 -0.88 8.21
N ILE A 114 -18.89 -0.39 7.86
CA ILE A 114 -18.69 0.93 7.24
C ILE A 114 -18.24 0.80 5.78
N PRO A 115 -18.59 1.77 4.91
CA PRO A 115 -18.11 1.78 3.53
C PRO A 115 -16.60 1.99 3.44
N GLU A 116 -16.03 1.52 2.34
CA GLU A 116 -14.63 1.76 1.99
C GLU A 116 -14.47 2.20 0.54
N VAL A 117 -13.57 3.16 0.33
CA VAL A 117 -13.13 3.64 -0.99
C VAL A 117 -11.66 3.26 -1.18
N LEU A 118 -11.38 2.46 -2.20
CA LEU A 118 -10.02 2.10 -2.59
C LEU A 118 -9.43 3.15 -3.55
N LEU A 119 -8.29 3.70 -3.16
CA LEU A 119 -7.47 4.59 -3.96
C LEU A 119 -6.39 3.77 -4.67
N TRP A 120 -6.48 3.66 -5.99
CA TRP A 120 -5.42 3.08 -6.81
C TRP A 120 -4.42 4.17 -7.19
N THR A 121 -3.25 4.16 -6.55
CA THR A 121 -2.17 5.12 -6.80
C THR A 121 -1.45 4.89 -8.13
N THR A 122 -1.69 3.75 -8.78
CA THR A 122 -1.16 3.45 -10.12
C THR A 122 -2.00 4.09 -11.22
N SER A 123 -1.39 4.29 -12.40
CA SER A 123 -2.12 4.77 -13.58
C SER A 123 -3.18 3.75 -14.02
N ALA A 124 -4.14 4.17 -14.84
CA ALA A 124 -5.16 3.28 -15.39
C ALA A 124 -4.55 2.05 -16.11
N CYS A 125 -3.45 2.23 -16.85
CA CYS A 125 -2.74 1.10 -17.47
C CYS A 125 -2.01 0.22 -16.44
N GLY A 126 -1.49 0.78 -15.35
CA GLY A 126 -0.93 0.02 -14.23
C GLY A 126 -1.99 -0.84 -13.55
N LEU A 127 -3.18 -0.29 -13.31
CA LEU A 127 -4.32 -1.04 -12.76
C LEU A 127 -4.73 -2.20 -13.67
N LEU A 128 -4.84 -1.96 -14.99
CA LEU A 128 -5.10 -3.04 -15.95
C LEU A 128 -4.03 -4.14 -15.89
N ALA A 129 -2.76 -3.78 -15.74
CA ALA A 129 -1.69 -4.76 -15.57
C ALA A 129 -1.87 -5.62 -14.31
N TYR A 130 -2.29 -5.03 -13.18
CA TYR A 130 -2.64 -5.79 -11.98
C TYR A 130 -3.83 -6.72 -12.21
N MET A 131 -4.92 -6.24 -12.83
CA MET A 131 -6.12 -7.03 -13.10
C MET A 131 -5.84 -8.26 -14.00
N HIS A 132 -4.90 -8.13 -14.93
CA HIS A 132 -4.54 -9.21 -15.86
C HIS A 132 -3.30 -9.99 -15.43
N TYR A 133 -2.72 -9.73 -14.26
CA TYR A 133 -1.47 -10.38 -13.83
C TYR A 133 -1.60 -11.91 -13.77
N SER A 134 -2.72 -12.44 -13.26
CA SER A 134 -2.97 -13.88 -13.22
C SER A 134 -2.92 -14.51 -14.62
N GLN A 135 -3.49 -13.83 -15.62
CA GLN A 135 -3.47 -14.29 -17.02
C GLN A 135 -2.06 -14.28 -17.62
N LEU A 136 -1.22 -13.32 -17.20
CA LEU A 136 0.19 -13.30 -17.60
C LEU A 136 0.94 -14.50 -17.02
N VAL A 137 0.66 -14.87 -15.77
CA VAL A 137 1.23 -16.07 -15.13
C VAL A 137 0.74 -17.35 -15.82
N GLU A 138 -0.57 -17.47 -16.04
CA GLU A 138 -1.20 -18.64 -16.70
C GLU A 138 -0.65 -18.87 -18.11
N ARG A 139 -0.33 -17.80 -18.84
CA ARG A 139 0.24 -17.86 -20.20
C ARG A 139 1.77 -18.00 -20.21
N GLY A 140 2.41 -18.08 -19.05
CA GLY A 140 3.87 -18.24 -18.94
C GLY A 140 4.69 -16.98 -19.25
N TYR A 141 4.07 -15.80 -19.22
CA TYR A 141 4.77 -14.52 -19.38
C TYR A 141 5.40 -14.01 -18.07
N ALA A 142 4.98 -14.53 -16.91
CA ALA A 142 5.52 -14.18 -15.60
C ALA A 142 5.69 -15.43 -14.71
N PRO A 143 6.74 -15.48 -13.85
CA PRO A 143 7.85 -14.52 -13.78
C PRO A 143 8.81 -14.65 -14.99
N LEU A 144 9.45 -13.55 -15.38
CA LEU A 144 10.44 -13.57 -16.46
C LEU A 144 11.65 -14.43 -16.06
N GLN A 145 12.10 -15.33 -16.93
CA GLN A 145 13.19 -16.28 -16.67
C GLN A 145 14.52 -15.61 -16.28
N ALA A 146 14.72 -14.33 -16.61
CA ALA A 146 15.93 -13.59 -16.22
C ALA A 146 16.09 -13.43 -14.69
N LEU A 147 15.01 -13.52 -13.90
CA LEU A 147 15.05 -13.40 -12.44
C LEU A 147 15.34 -14.74 -11.72
N LEU A 148 15.44 -15.86 -12.44
CA LEU A 148 15.81 -17.16 -11.85
C LEU A 148 17.33 -17.37 -11.77
N PHE A 149 18.15 -16.52 -12.41
CA PHE A 149 19.60 -16.69 -12.44
C PHE A 149 20.32 -16.21 -11.16
N ASP A 150 19.62 -15.58 -10.22
CA ASP A 150 20.22 -15.07 -8.96
C ASP A 150 19.86 -15.86 -7.69
N THR A 151 19.15 -16.98 -7.81
CA THR A 151 18.95 -17.90 -6.66
C THR A 151 19.52 -19.31 -6.89
N ALA A 152 19.85 -19.67 -8.13
CA ALA A 152 20.38 -21.01 -8.45
C ALA A 152 21.92 -21.10 -8.49
N SER A 153 22.65 -19.99 -8.46
CA SER A 153 24.11 -19.97 -8.62
C SER A 153 24.93 -20.34 -7.36
N ILE A 154 24.30 -20.67 -6.22
CA ILE A 154 25.02 -21.12 -5.01
C ILE A 154 25.22 -22.64 -4.95
N VAL A 155 24.55 -23.44 -5.79
CA VAL A 155 24.81 -24.90 -5.84
C VAL A 155 25.30 -25.27 -7.23
N GLY A 156 26.62 -25.35 -7.35
CA GLY A 156 27.32 -25.53 -8.61
C GLY A 156 26.90 -26.77 -9.39
N SER A 157 26.84 -26.61 -10.71
CA SER A 157 27.32 -27.63 -11.64
C SER A 157 27.52 -27.01 -13.02
N ASN A 158 28.74 -27.11 -13.53
CA ASN A 158 29.14 -26.68 -14.86
C ASN A 158 28.32 -27.39 -15.94
N ARG A 159 27.51 -26.64 -16.70
CA ARG A 159 27.20 -27.01 -18.08
C ARG A 159 26.96 -25.77 -18.92
N ALA A 160 27.91 -25.52 -19.83
CA ALA A 160 27.77 -24.54 -20.89
C ALA A 160 26.53 -24.89 -21.74
N LEU A 161 25.53 -24.01 -21.72
CA LEU A 161 24.43 -24.03 -22.68
C LEU A 161 24.45 -22.71 -23.45
N LYS A 162 24.66 -22.86 -24.75
CA LYS A 162 24.79 -21.82 -25.76
C LYS A 162 23.43 -21.13 -25.90
N LEU A 163 23.38 -19.82 -25.62
CA LEU A 163 22.17 -19.01 -25.74
C LEU A 163 21.91 -18.72 -27.22
N GLU A 164 20.99 -19.48 -27.84
CA GLU A 164 20.39 -19.10 -29.12
C GLU A 164 19.52 -17.87 -28.88
N SER A 165 20.03 -16.71 -29.31
CA SER A 165 19.30 -15.45 -29.40
C SER A 165 18.23 -15.57 -30.48
N SER A 166 17.04 -16.06 -30.12
CA SER A 166 15.88 -15.88 -30.98
C SER A 166 14.58 -15.94 -30.19
N LYS A 167 13.80 -14.85 -30.33
CA LYS A 167 12.39 -14.66 -29.93
C LYS A 167 12.13 -14.09 -28.52
N ALA A 168 12.40 -12.80 -28.39
CA ALA A 168 11.49 -11.90 -27.67
C ALA A 168 11.47 -10.53 -28.37
N LYS A 169 10.57 -10.36 -29.34
CA LYS A 169 10.07 -9.03 -29.73
C LYS A 169 8.73 -8.87 -29.01
N ALA A 170 8.73 -8.20 -27.86
CA ALA A 170 7.49 -7.69 -27.30
C ALA A 170 7.08 -6.48 -28.16
N VAL A 171 6.02 -6.64 -28.95
CA VAL A 171 5.34 -5.54 -29.63
C VAL A 171 4.23 -5.09 -28.69
N ILE A 172 4.37 -3.92 -28.09
CA ILE A 172 3.26 -3.25 -27.39
C ILE A 172 2.35 -2.69 -28.48
N LEU A 173 1.18 -3.30 -28.67
CA LEU A 173 0.14 -2.74 -29.53
C LEU A 173 -0.52 -1.57 -28.79
N HIS A 174 -0.29 -0.36 -29.29
CA HIS A 174 -1.05 0.82 -28.92
C HIS A 174 -2.32 0.83 -29.76
N GLU A 175 -3.50 0.59 -29.17
CA GLU A 175 -4.75 0.96 -29.83
C GLU A 175 -4.89 2.48 -29.76
N ALA A 176 -4.71 3.13 -30.91
CA ALA A 176 -5.16 4.49 -31.13
C ALA A 176 -6.70 4.44 -31.22
N VAL A 177 -7.38 4.98 -30.22
CA VAL A 177 -8.81 5.26 -30.30
C VAL A 177 -9.00 6.38 -31.32
N LYS A 178 -9.85 6.12 -32.32
CA LYS A 178 -10.34 7.11 -33.28
C LYS A 178 -11.57 7.80 -32.74
#